data_AF-A0A6G3ZIY3-F1
#
_entry.id   AF-A0A6G3ZIY3-F1
#
_cell.length_a   1.000
_cell.length_b   1.000
_cell.length_c   1.000
_cell.angle_alpha   90.00
_cell.angle_beta   90.00
_cell.angle_gamma   90.00
#
_symmetry.space_group_name_H-M   'P 1'
#
loop_
_entity.id
_entity.type
_entity.pdbx_description
1 polymer ?
#
loop_
_entity_poly.entity_id
_entity_poly.type
_entity_poly.pdbx_seq_one_letter_code
_entity_poly.pdbx_strand_id
1 'polypeptide(L)'
;MSATRSADVRTAIERCRVEDATPVTLDADAIPSTARPDLRELKRELDADDFVAARVVVDACFGEDCSFATQEEADRVREYVRAAAFLGVSTVTVEFDSVGDESKVRPALAAVAERARREGVSLDVAGPITVE
;
A
#
# COMPACT_ATOMS: atom_id res chain seq x y z
N MET A 1 18.88 15.00 7.28
CA MET A 1 18.83 14.33 8.60
C MET A 1 19.29 12.89 8.42
N SER A 2 20.44 12.52 8.98
CA SER A 2 20.90 11.13 8.99
C SER A 2 20.24 10.40 10.14
N ALA A 3 19.23 9.58 9.85
CA ALA A 3 18.75 8.59 10.81
C ALA A 3 19.85 7.52 10.96
N THR A 4 20.59 7.54 12.07
CA THR A 4 21.45 6.43 12.45
C THR A 4 20.56 5.20 12.56
N ARG A 5 20.68 4.26 11.61
CA ARG A 5 19.92 3.00 11.63
C ARG A 5 20.15 2.33 12.99
N SER A 6 19.08 1.91 13.66
CA SER A 6 19.19 1.23 14.95
C SER A 6 20.06 -0.02 14.81
N ALA A 7 21.11 -0.12 15.64
CA ALA A 7 22.01 -1.27 15.64
C ALA A 7 21.28 -2.59 15.93
N ASP A 8 20.20 -2.53 16.73
CA ASP A 8 19.38 -3.69 17.07
C ASP A 8 18.62 -4.21 15.83
N VAL A 9 18.04 -3.32 15.04
CA VAL A 9 17.32 -3.68 13.79
C VAL A 9 18.28 -4.29 12.78
N ARG A 10 19.49 -3.75 12.67
CA ARG A 10 20.53 -4.28 11.76
C ARG A 10 20.98 -5.69 12.16
N THR A 11 21.17 -5.92 13.46
CA THR A 11 21.53 -7.24 13.98
C THR A 11 20.45 -8.28 13.67
N ALA A 12 19.17 -7.91 13.75
CA ALA A 12 18.08 -8.81 13.37
C ALA A 12 18.14 -9.21 11.88
N ILE A 13 18.36 -8.24 10.98
CA ILE A 13 18.49 -8.48 9.54
C ILE A 13 19.68 -9.40 9.23
N GLU A 14 20.81 -9.21 9.90
CA GLU A 14 22.02 -10.01 9.70
C GLU A 14 21.88 -11.46 10.17
N ARG A 15 20.83 -11.77 10.94
CA ARG A 15 20.52 -13.12 11.43
C ARG A 15 19.35 -13.79 10.69
N CYS A 16 18.79 -13.14 9.67
CA CYS A 16 17.76 -13.73 8.82
C CYS A 16 18.27 -15.01 8.13
N ARG A 17 17.35 -15.95 7.91
CA ARG A 17 17.55 -17.11 7.04
C ARG A 17 16.64 -16.93 5.84
N VAL A 18 17.12 -17.34 4.68
CA VAL A 18 16.32 -17.29 3.45
C VAL A 18 15.35 -18.46 3.47
N GLU A 19 14.09 -18.18 3.17
CA GLU A 19 13.04 -19.17 2.90
C GLU A 19 12.68 -19.07 1.42
N ASP A 20 12.35 -20.20 0.79
CA ASP A 20 11.87 -20.23 -0.59
C ASP A 20 10.38 -19.89 -0.60
N ALA A 21 10.04 -18.71 -1.11
CA ALA A 21 8.66 -18.29 -1.33
C ALA A 21 8.60 -17.39 -2.57
N THR A 22 7.46 -17.40 -3.28
CA THR A 22 7.28 -16.59 -4.49
C THR A 22 6.67 -15.24 -4.13
N PRO A 23 7.39 -14.11 -4.33
CA PRO A 23 6.82 -12.79 -4.13
C PRO A 23 5.77 -12.49 -5.21
N VAL A 24 4.58 -12.07 -4.81
CA VAL A 24 3.48 -11.74 -5.73
C VAL A 24 3.02 -10.30 -5.56
N THR A 25 2.46 -9.76 -6.65
CA THR A 25 1.71 -8.50 -6.63
C THR A 25 0.21 -8.83 -6.63
N LEU A 26 -0.56 -8.14 -5.78
CA LEU A 26 -2.00 -8.27 -5.72
C LEU A 26 -2.65 -7.00 -6.26
N ASP A 27 -3.54 -7.15 -7.23
CA ASP A 27 -4.40 -6.05 -7.64
C ASP A 27 -5.50 -5.85 -6.59
N ALA A 28 -5.74 -4.60 -6.18
CA ALA A 28 -6.69 -4.29 -5.10
C ALA A 28 -8.12 -4.75 -5.46
N ASP A 29 -8.48 -4.70 -6.73
CA ASP A 29 -9.79 -5.14 -7.24
C ASP A 29 -9.97 -6.66 -7.22
N ALA A 30 -8.86 -7.41 -7.14
CA ALA A 30 -8.91 -8.86 -6.93
C ALA A 30 -9.06 -9.24 -5.45
N ILE A 31 -8.92 -8.28 -4.52
CA ILE A 31 -9.17 -8.51 -3.10
C ILE A 31 -10.68 -8.48 -2.87
N PRO A 32 -11.32 -9.61 -2.48
CA PRO A 32 -12.77 -9.71 -2.42
C PRO A 32 -13.40 -8.78 -1.36
N SER A 33 -12.63 -8.46 -0.32
CA SER A 33 -13.08 -7.64 0.80
C SER A 33 -11.89 -7.20 1.67
N THR A 34 -11.95 -5.98 2.21
CA THR A 34 -10.99 -5.45 3.18
C THR A 34 -11.35 -5.81 4.63
N ALA A 35 -12.43 -6.59 4.84
CA ALA A 35 -12.82 -7.05 6.16
C ALA A 35 -11.85 -8.12 6.69
N ARG A 36 -11.63 -8.11 8.01
CA ARG A 36 -10.62 -8.96 8.66
C ARG A 36 -10.82 -10.47 8.44
N PRO A 37 -12.04 -11.04 8.45
CA PRO A 37 -12.23 -12.47 8.18
C PRO A 37 -11.72 -12.86 6.79
N ASP A 38 -12.08 -12.07 5.78
CA ASP A 38 -11.71 -12.34 4.38
C ASP A 38 -10.20 -12.16 4.16
N LEU A 39 -9.59 -11.14 4.76
CA LEU A 39 -8.13 -10.97 4.70
C LEU A 39 -7.36 -12.09 5.41
N ARG A 40 -7.93 -12.69 6.48
CA ARG A 40 -7.32 -13.86 7.12
C ARG A 40 -7.37 -15.09 6.23
N GLU A 41 -8.48 -15.26 5.52
CA GLU A 41 -8.64 -16.34 4.55
C GLU A 41 -7.67 -16.15 3.39
N LEU A 42 -7.64 -14.97 2.76
CA LEU A 42 -6.68 -14.64 1.70
C LEU A 42 -5.23 -14.88 2.13
N LYS A 43 -4.85 -14.46 3.34
CA LYS A 43 -3.50 -14.72 3.85
C LYS A 43 -3.19 -16.22 3.96
N ARG A 44 -4.15 -17.03 4.43
CA ARG A 44 -3.97 -18.48 4.55
C ARG A 44 -3.81 -19.15 3.19
N GLU A 45 -4.60 -18.73 2.19
CA GLU A 45 -4.49 -19.29 0.84
C GLU A 45 -3.17 -18.89 0.18
N LEU A 46 -2.71 -17.65 0.34
CA LEU A 46 -1.37 -17.23 -0.11
C LEU A 46 -0.27 -18.07 0.54
N ASP A 47 -0.33 -18.25 1.86
CA ASP A 47 0.66 -19.05 2.60
C ASP A 47 0.60 -20.54 2.17
N ALA A 48 -0.57 -21.06 1.79
CA ALA A 48 -0.74 -22.46 1.34
C ALA A 48 -0.16 -22.71 -0.06
N ASP A 49 -0.08 -21.67 -0.89
CA ASP A 49 0.48 -21.71 -2.25
C ASP A 49 1.95 -21.22 -2.30
N ASP A 50 2.63 -21.09 -1.14
CA ASP A 50 3.99 -20.57 -1.00
C ASP A 50 4.18 -19.14 -1.58
N PHE A 51 3.12 -18.33 -1.51
CA PHE A 51 3.12 -16.95 -1.98
C PHE A 51 3.31 -15.93 -0.84
N VAL A 52 4.16 -14.94 -1.10
CA VAL A 52 4.33 -13.78 -0.20
C VAL A 52 3.88 -12.53 -0.95
N ALA A 53 2.80 -11.91 -0.49
CA ALA A 53 2.34 -10.65 -1.06
C ALA A 53 3.36 -9.54 -0.78
N ALA A 54 4.05 -9.08 -1.82
CA ALA A 54 5.10 -8.06 -1.73
C ALA A 54 4.57 -6.65 -2.05
N ARG A 55 3.55 -6.56 -2.92
CA ARG A 55 2.93 -5.32 -3.35
C ARG A 55 1.42 -5.46 -3.49
N VAL A 56 0.68 -4.41 -3.16
CA VAL A 56 -0.72 -4.20 -3.60
C VAL A 56 -0.75 -3.05 -4.59
N VAL A 57 -1.40 -3.22 -5.73
CA VAL A 57 -1.59 -2.18 -6.75
C VAL A 57 -3.04 -1.73 -6.69
N VAL A 58 -3.27 -0.43 -6.49
CA VAL A 58 -4.59 0.20 -6.47
C VAL A 58 -4.72 1.05 -7.72
N ASP A 59 -5.57 0.62 -8.65
CA ASP A 59 -6.02 1.47 -9.75
C ASP A 59 -6.99 2.53 -9.17
N ALA A 60 -6.60 3.80 -9.29
CA ALA A 60 -7.26 4.92 -8.67
C ALA A 60 -7.78 5.93 -9.71
N CYS A 61 -8.87 6.60 -9.38
CA CYS A 61 -9.51 7.60 -10.23
C CYS A 61 -9.52 8.97 -9.56
N PHE A 62 -8.63 9.85 -10.02
CA PHE A 62 -8.56 11.25 -9.60
C PHE A 62 -8.98 12.23 -10.70
N GLY A 63 -9.74 11.78 -11.71
CA GLY A 63 -10.12 12.59 -12.88
C GLY A 63 -11.17 13.68 -12.59
N GLU A 64 -11.87 13.61 -11.47
CA GLU A 64 -12.85 14.62 -11.07
C GLU A 64 -12.19 15.83 -10.39
N ASP A 65 -12.74 17.03 -10.62
CA ASP A 65 -12.25 18.27 -10.01
C ASP A 65 -12.89 18.55 -8.64
N CYS A 66 -13.86 17.75 -8.19
CA CYS A 66 -14.56 18.00 -6.94
C CYS A 66 -13.83 17.39 -5.73
N SER A 67 -13.79 18.13 -4.61
CA SER A 67 -13.09 17.67 -3.39
C SER A 67 -13.71 16.40 -2.80
N PHE A 68 -15.00 16.18 -3.02
CA PHE A 68 -15.70 15.01 -2.47
C PHE A 68 -15.20 13.72 -3.12
N ALA A 69 -15.20 13.65 -4.46
CA ALA A 69 -14.70 12.49 -5.20
C ALA A 69 -13.21 12.22 -4.90
N THR A 70 -12.39 13.28 -4.81
CA THR A 70 -10.97 13.12 -4.43
C THR A 70 -10.81 12.51 -3.03
N GLN A 71 -11.64 12.91 -2.06
CA GLN A 71 -11.55 12.36 -0.70
C GLN A 71 -12.11 10.94 -0.61
N GLU A 72 -13.21 10.65 -1.29
CA GLU A 72 -13.78 9.30 -1.38
C GLU A 72 -12.74 8.32 -1.95
N GLU A 73 -12.07 8.72 -3.02
CA GLU A 73 -11.02 7.92 -3.63
C GLU A 73 -9.81 7.74 -2.69
N ALA A 74 -9.35 8.82 -2.05
CA ALA A 74 -8.26 8.73 -1.08
C ALA A 74 -8.62 7.85 0.12
N ASP A 75 -9.88 7.85 0.57
CA ASP A 75 -10.36 6.99 1.64
C ASP A 75 -10.41 5.53 1.20
N ARG A 76 -10.81 5.23 -0.04
CA ARG A 76 -10.69 3.87 -0.63
C ARG A 76 -9.24 3.38 -0.62
N VAL A 77 -8.30 4.20 -1.07
CA VAL A 77 -6.86 3.85 -1.03
C VAL A 77 -6.39 3.59 0.41
N ARG A 78 -6.87 4.37 1.39
CA ARG A 78 -6.53 4.15 2.81
C ARG A 78 -7.03 2.81 3.35
N GLU A 79 -8.16 2.30 2.86
CA GLU A 79 -8.63 0.97 3.24
C GLU A 79 -7.65 -0.10 2.77
N TYR A 80 -7.18 0.00 1.52
CA TYR A 80 -6.17 -0.91 0.98
C TYR A 80 -4.81 -0.79 1.67
N VAL A 81 -4.41 0.40 2.12
CA VAL A 81 -3.21 0.54 2.98
C VAL A 81 -3.34 -0.27 4.26
N ARG A 82 -4.51 -0.26 4.91
CA ARG A 82 -4.75 -1.07 6.12
C ARG A 82 -4.81 -2.56 5.81
N ALA A 83 -5.40 -2.94 4.67
CA ALA A 83 -5.43 -4.32 4.22
C ALA A 83 -4.02 -4.84 3.91
N ALA A 84 -3.21 -4.07 3.21
CA ALA A 84 -1.80 -4.37 2.91
C ALA A 84 -0.99 -4.56 4.20
N ALA A 85 -1.13 -3.66 5.16
CA ALA A 85 -0.48 -3.77 6.47
C ALA A 85 -0.89 -5.05 7.20
N PHE A 86 -2.17 -5.42 7.15
CA PHE A 86 -2.67 -6.66 7.73
C PHE A 86 -2.07 -7.91 7.06
N LEU A 87 -1.97 -7.91 5.73
CA LEU A 87 -1.41 -9.02 4.95
C LEU A 87 0.11 -9.16 5.14
N GLY A 88 0.79 -8.10 5.60
CA GLY A 88 2.25 -8.03 5.74
C GLY A 88 2.96 -7.52 4.48
N VAL A 89 2.21 -6.84 3.61
CA VAL A 89 2.71 -6.27 2.35
C VAL A 89 3.56 -5.03 2.64
N SER A 90 4.72 -4.93 2.00
CA SER A 90 5.66 -3.80 2.22
C SER A 90 5.29 -2.54 1.44
N THR A 91 4.57 -2.65 0.32
CA THR A 91 4.33 -1.54 -0.61
C THR A 91 2.91 -1.55 -1.14
N VAL A 92 2.27 -0.38 -1.14
CA VAL A 92 1.06 -0.10 -1.91
C VAL A 92 1.44 0.88 -3.03
N THR A 93 1.20 0.48 -4.27
CA THR A 93 1.35 1.36 -5.45
C THR A 93 -0.03 1.88 -5.84
N VAL A 94 -0.17 3.20 -5.95
CA VAL A 94 -1.39 3.86 -6.43
C VAL A 94 -1.15 4.28 -7.87
N GLU A 95 -1.93 3.73 -8.80
CA GLU A 95 -1.83 4.00 -10.23
C GLU A 95 -3.01 4.86 -10.67
N PHE A 96 -2.78 5.88 -11.49
CA PHE A 96 -3.85 6.68 -12.09
C PHE A 96 -3.33 7.47 -13.29
N ASP A 97 -4.15 7.56 -14.34
CA ASP A 97 -3.76 8.19 -15.61
C ASP A 97 -3.96 9.70 -15.66
N SER A 98 -4.86 10.24 -14.83
CA SER A 98 -5.26 11.64 -14.91
C SER A 98 -5.63 12.24 -13.55
N VAL A 99 -5.52 13.58 -13.47
CA VAL A 99 -5.83 14.36 -12.28
C VAL A 99 -6.69 15.56 -12.70
N GLY A 100 -7.90 15.66 -12.16
CA GLY A 100 -8.81 16.78 -12.40
C GLY A 100 -8.36 18.07 -11.70
N ASP A 101 -7.82 17.95 -10.48
CA ASP A 101 -7.28 19.08 -9.71
C ASP A 101 -6.12 18.66 -8.79
N GLU A 102 -4.89 18.95 -9.23
CA GLU A 102 -3.68 18.61 -8.46
C GLU A 102 -3.64 19.24 -7.07
N SER A 103 -4.26 20.42 -6.90
CA SER A 103 -4.27 21.12 -5.60
C SER A 103 -5.10 20.39 -4.55
N LYS A 104 -6.00 19.50 -4.99
CA LYS A 104 -6.82 18.63 -4.13
C LYS A 104 -6.20 17.23 -3.99
N VAL A 105 -5.68 16.66 -5.07
CA VAL A 105 -5.16 15.29 -5.07
C VAL A 105 -3.85 15.17 -4.31
N ARG A 106 -2.90 16.10 -4.49
CA ARG A 106 -1.60 16.09 -3.79
C ARG A 106 -1.75 16.01 -2.26
N PRO A 107 -2.52 16.90 -1.58
CA PRO A 107 -2.68 16.79 -0.14
C PRO A 107 -3.44 15.55 0.30
N ALA A 108 -4.38 15.04 -0.52
CA ALA A 108 -5.08 13.81 -0.23
C ALA A 108 -4.13 12.60 -0.22
N LEU A 109 -3.32 12.44 -1.28
CA LEU A 109 -2.30 11.39 -1.38
C LEU A 109 -1.19 11.54 -0.34
N ALA A 110 -0.76 12.76 0.01
CA ALA A 110 0.21 12.97 1.09
C ALA A 110 -0.34 12.47 2.44
N ALA A 111 -1.64 12.66 2.70
CA ALA A 111 -2.29 12.12 3.89
C ALA A 111 -2.39 10.59 3.86
N VAL A 112 -2.58 9.98 2.68
CA VAL A 112 -2.47 8.51 2.49
C VAL A 112 -1.03 8.04 2.79
N ALA A 113 -0.02 8.73 2.27
CA ALA A 113 1.39 8.38 2.45
C ALA A 113 1.80 8.45 3.94
N GLU A 114 1.38 9.49 4.66
CA GLU A 114 1.52 9.58 6.11
C GLU A 114 0.87 8.39 6.82
N ARG A 115 -0.34 8.01 6.40
CA ARG A 115 -1.05 6.87 6.99
C ARG A 115 -0.32 5.55 6.74
N ALA A 116 0.17 5.33 5.51
CA ALA A 116 0.92 4.14 5.12
C ALA A 116 2.20 4.02 5.95
N ARG A 117 2.96 5.11 6.10
CA ARG A 117 4.16 5.14 6.94
C ARG A 117 3.88 4.72 8.38
N ARG A 118 2.75 5.16 8.96
CA ARG A 118 2.33 4.76 10.32
C ARG A 118 1.98 3.28 10.45
N GLU A 119 1.55 2.65 9.37
CA GLU A 119 1.31 1.20 9.30
C GLU A 119 2.57 0.40 8.96
N GLY A 120 3.71 1.07 8.70
CA GLY A 120 4.92 0.41 8.23
C GLY A 120 4.87 -0.01 6.76
N VAL A 121 3.95 0.54 5.98
CA VAL A 121 3.78 0.30 4.53
C VAL A 121 4.34 1.49 3.75
N SER A 122 5.07 1.23 2.68
CA SER A 122 5.50 2.27 1.74
C SER A 122 4.37 2.59 0.76
N LEU A 123 4.10 3.87 0.50
CA LEU A 123 3.23 4.29 -0.59
C LEU A 123 4.07 4.68 -1.79
N ASP A 124 3.79 4.11 -2.94
CA ASP A 124 4.36 4.47 -4.24
C ASP A 124 3.25 5.06 -5.11
N VAL A 125 3.58 6.09 -5.90
CA VAL A 125 2.60 6.78 -6.77
C VAL A 125 3.09 6.68 -8.21
N ALA A 126 2.35 5.94 -9.02
CA ALA A 126 2.57 5.80 -10.45
C ALA A 126 1.47 6.57 -11.20
N GLY A 127 1.65 7.88 -11.30
CA GLY A 127 0.70 8.77 -11.97
C GLY A 127 1.35 10.11 -12.37
N PRO A 128 0.58 11.04 -12.94
CA PRO A 128 1.08 12.33 -13.45
C PRO A 128 1.59 13.31 -12.37
N ILE A 129 1.43 12.99 -11.08
CA ILE A 129 1.92 13.80 -9.96
C ILE A 129 2.75 12.96 -9.00
N THR A 130 3.67 13.62 -8.30
CA THR A 130 4.48 13.01 -7.23
C THR A 130 4.05 13.53 -5.87
N VAL A 131 4.17 12.68 -4.84
CA VAL A 131 4.00 13.06 -3.44
C VAL A 131 5.32 12.88 -2.69
N GLU A 132 5.63 13.80 -1.79
CA GLU A 132 6.82 13.78 -0.93
C GLU A 132 6.57 13.08 0.41
#